data_AF-A0AAQ1SSU5-F1
#
_entry.id   AF-A0AAQ1SSU5-F1
#
_cell.length_a   1.000
_cell.length_b   1.000
_cell.length_c   1.000
_cell.angle_alpha   90.00
_cell.angle_beta   90.00
_cell.angle_gamma   90.00
#
_symmetry.space_group_name_H-M   'P 1'
#
loop_
_entity.id
_entity.type
_entity.pdbx_description
1 polymer ?
#
loop_
_entity_poly.entity_id
_entity_poly.type
_entity_poly.pdbx_seq_one_letter_code
_entity_poly.pdbx_strand_id
1 'polypeptide(L)'
;MLAPLFALCAWVTLNPYFLWNSLRHMAIAGMLSGCLAIGAFLLGDRPRRREVPGFILICLFVLYISMLPKLDGSTTRWYFVLPTIFALAVFSDQRRGKVLQWFAWFFAVSLIPGIVVSLCKIAGLTVHMDHLPLLNPVMAEAGGVYLHAPGALLLSGNHVSLPWGGELYRLCAMYDEPGMVGTVSAFLLAGNRFRLKPFPFLIIFVGGVLSFSLAFIVMATIGFLFRLMQARSPLTLLPLAILGLFGLLVLGIIKPDGPDRQPTAPTPARTNALDPSTSTRQALVIPLDEYATSSASSDAPVSAAPIAVQPPEPDQQLRQTEYINNRSLPEMDKLFTRYLDADTRTLLFGMGADSSVVYGGVSQVVTRILTDFGLIGAVLFALAMISLTLAITHNAKRRLWVLLFFGLFALSIYQRPIVWMPYAFTMFICSSTLAGRRKSASEVQPAS
;
A
#
# COMPACT_ATOMS: atom_id res chain seq x y z
N MET A 1 17.00 22.82 0.03
CA MET A 1 17.29 21.52 -0.62
C MET A 1 16.97 20.29 0.24
N LEU A 2 17.21 20.29 1.57
CA LEU A 2 16.99 19.08 2.39
C LEU A 2 15.56 18.50 2.34
N ALA A 3 14.52 19.33 2.33
CA ALA A 3 13.12 18.85 2.32
C ALA A 3 12.74 18.07 1.04
N PRO A 4 12.97 18.60 -0.19
CA PRO A 4 12.72 17.81 -1.40
C PRO A 4 13.54 16.53 -1.47
N LEU A 5 14.81 16.54 -1.05
CA LEU A 5 15.64 15.33 -1.09
C LEU A 5 15.13 14.25 -0.13
N PHE A 6 14.73 14.63 1.09
CA PHE A 6 14.12 13.68 2.03
C PHE A 6 12.76 13.18 1.53
N ALA A 7 11.95 14.05 0.93
CA ALA A 7 10.69 13.65 0.31
C ALA A 7 10.88 12.64 -0.83
N LEU A 8 11.95 12.79 -1.62
CA LEU A 8 12.33 11.83 -2.65
C LEU A 8 12.75 10.48 -2.02
N CYS A 9 13.58 10.49 -0.96
CA CYS A 9 13.91 9.28 -0.22
C CYS A 9 12.65 8.55 0.27
N ALA A 10 11.72 9.28 0.88
CA ALA A 10 10.47 8.69 1.34
C ALA A 10 9.62 8.17 0.17
N TRP A 11 9.52 8.88 -0.95
CA TRP A 11 8.77 8.42 -2.13
C TRP A 11 9.37 7.15 -2.75
N VAL A 12 10.71 7.07 -2.83
CA VAL A 12 11.42 5.87 -3.29
C VAL A 12 11.06 4.64 -2.46
N THR A 13 10.79 4.79 -1.16
CA THR A 13 10.37 3.69 -0.29
C THR A 13 8.92 3.23 -0.47
N LEU A 14 8.13 3.90 -1.33
CA LEU A 14 6.88 3.34 -1.87
C LEU A 14 7.14 2.20 -2.87
N ASN A 15 8.42 1.94 -3.21
CA ASN A 15 8.85 0.84 -4.08
C ASN A 15 8.14 0.85 -5.46
N PRO A 16 8.31 1.92 -6.26
CA PRO A 16 7.73 1.96 -7.60
C PRO A 16 8.27 0.80 -8.47
N TYR A 17 7.49 0.35 -9.45
CA TYR A 17 7.74 -0.93 -10.14
C TYR A 17 9.12 -1.07 -10.79
N PHE A 18 9.69 0.02 -11.30
CA PHE A 18 11.02 0.02 -11.88
C PHE A 18 12.16 -0.18 -10.85
N LEU A 19 11.84 -0.23 -9.56
CA LEU A 19 12.77 -0.54 -8.47
C LEU A 19 12.54 -1.93 -7.85
N TRP A 20 11.55 -2.71 -8.30
CA TRP A 20 11.23 -4.03 -7.72
C TRP A 20 12.38 -5.03 -7.78
N ASN A 21 13.26 -4.91 -8.78
CA ASN A 21 14.39 -5.82 -8.99
C ASN A 21 15.50 -5.68 -7.95
N SER A 22 15.48 -4.67 -7.07
CA SER A 22 16.55 -4.46 -6.10
C SER A 22 16.04 -3.77 -4.85
N LEU A 23 16.10 -4.43 -3.69
CA LEU A 23 15.74 -3.81 -2.40
C LEU A 23 16.79 -2.79 -1.90
N ARG A 24 17.94 -2.66 -2.58
CA ARG A 24 19.05 -1.79 -2.15
C ARG A 24 18.65 -0.31 -2.13
N HIS A 25 17.69 0.11 -2.96
CA HIS A 25 17.24 1.49 -3.00
C HIS A 25 16.66 1.95 -1.65
N MET A 26 16.00 1.08 -0.89
CA MET A 26 15.45 1.42 0.42
C MET A 26 16.55 1.71 1.44
N ALA A 27 17.62 0.91 1.43
CA ALA A 27 18.76 1.12 2.30
C ALA A 27 19.51 2.42 1.96
N ILE A 28 19.72 2.70 0.66
CA ILE A 28 20.34 3.94 0.19
C ILE A 28 19.49 5.16 0.60
N ALA A 29 18.17 5.09 0.38
CA ALA A 29 17.24 6.14 0.79
C ALA A 29 17.26 6.37 2.31
N GLY A 30 17.35 5.30 3.11
CA GLY A 30 17.56 5.35 4.55
C GLY A 30 18.87 6.06 4.91
N MET A 31 20.01 5.58 4.41
CA MET A 31 21.31 6.19 4.70
C MET A 31 21.34 7.68 4.34
N LEU A 32 20.83 8.04 3.15
CA LEU A 32 20.74 9.43 2.72
C LEU A 32 19.86 10.24 3.69
N SER A 33 18.73 9.70 4.14
CA SER A 33 17.88 10.35 5.15
C SER A 33 18.63 10.66 6.44
N GLY A 34 19.53 9.77 6.89
CA GLY A 34 20.41 10.01 8.04
C GLY A 34 21.38 11.16 7.81
N CYS A 35 22.01 11.24 6.63
CA CYS A 35 22.88 12.37 6.27
C CYS A 35 22.09 13.70 6.26
N LEU A 36 20.84 13.69 5.75
CA LEU A 36 19.98 14.86 5.77
C LEU A 36 19.57 15.27 7.19
N ALA A 37 19.40 14.31 8.10
CA ALA A 37 19.14 14.57 9.51
C ALA A 37 20.30 15.33 10.16
N ILE A 38 21.54 14.86 9.95
CA ILE A 38 22.75 15.53 10.44
C ILE A 38 22.84 16.94 9.86
N GLY A 39 22.65 17.09 8.54
CA GLY A 39 22.63 18.41 7.90
C GLY A 39 21.56 19.34 8.46
N ALA A 40 20.35 18.83 8.73
CA ALA A 40 19.29 19.63 9.35
C ALA A 40 19.65 20.05 10.78
N PHE A 41 20.25 19.15 11.57
CA PHE A 41 20.70 19.44 12.92
C PHE A 41 21.78 20.54 12.95
N LEU A 42 22.75 20.47 12.04
CA LEU A 42 23.80 21.49 11.89
C LEU A 42 23.22 22.85 11.48
N LEU A 43 22.11 22.86 10.72
CA LEU A 43 21.37 24.07 10.36
C LEU A 43 20.42 24.58 11.46
N GLY A 44 20.46 23.98 12.65
CA GLY A 44 19.72 24.45 13.83
C GLY A 44 18.36 23.80 14.04
N ASP A 45 17.96 22.81 13.23
CA ASP A 45 16.79 21.99 13.54
C ASP A 45 17.05 21.17 14.82
N ARG A 46 16.05 21.09 15.70
CA ARG A 46 16.17 20.37 16.99
C ARG A 46 14.94 19.51 17.25
N PRO A 47 15.11 18.34 17.87
CA PRO A 47 13.99 17.47 18.21
C PRO A 47 13.10 18.11 19.27
N ARG A 48 11.80 17.83 19.18
CA ARG A 48 10.84 18.29 20.18
C ARG A 48 10.90 17.41 21.41
N ARG A 49 11.21 18.00 22.58
CA ARG A 49 11.30 17.28 23.87
C ARG A 49 10.10 16.36 24.14
N ARG A 50 8.88 16.79 23.79
CA ARG A 50 7.65 16.00 24.00
C ARG A 50 7.49 14.82 23.05
N GLU A 51 8.12 14.86 21.87
CA GLU A 51 8.05 13.78 20.89
C GLU A 51 9.18 12.73 21.11
N VAL A 52 10.25 13.10 21.82
CA VAL A 52 11.41 12.23 22.08
C VAL A 52 11.03 10.87 22.66
N PRO A 53 10.16 10.75 23.69
CA PRO A 53 9.78 9.43 24.22
C PRO A 53 9.14 8.54 23.16
N GLY A 54 8.25 9.09 22.32
CA GLY A 54 7.63 8.37 21.22
C GLY A 54 8.63 7.92 20.15
N PHE A 55 9.61 8.77 19.82
CA PHE A 55 10.71 8.41 18.92
C PHE A 55 11.64 7.34 19.50
N ILE A 56 11.89 7.34 20.80
CA ILE A 56 12.67 6.27 21.46
C ILE A 56 11.91 4.95 21.37
N LEU A 57 10.62 4.94 21.72
CA LEU A 57 9.79 3.73 21.66
C LEU A 57 9.70 3.15 20.24
N ILE A 58 9.57 3.99 19.21
CA ILE A 58 9.54 3.48 17.83
C ILE A 58 10.91 2.95 17.36
N CYS A 59 12.02 3.56 17.81
CA CYS A 59 13.35 3.00 17.56
C CYS A 59 13.52 1.63 18.24
N LEU A 60 13.07 1.50 19.50
CA LEU A 60 13.07 0.22 20.20
C LEU A 60 12.20 -0.82 19.49
N PHE A 61 11.03 -0.43 18.98
CA PHE A 61 10.19 -1.30 18.17
C PHE A 61 10.90 -1.77 16.89
N VAL A 62 11.52 -0.86 16.13
CA VAL A 62 12.25 -1.23 14.90
C VAL A 62 13.44 -2.14 15.19
N LEU A 63 14.18 -1.88 16.26
CA LEU A 63 15.27 -2.75 16.71
C LEU A 63 14.74 -4.13 17.11
N TYR A 64 13.66 -4.18 17.89
CA TYR A 64 13.00 -5.41 18.31
C TYR A 64 12.60 -6.28 17.12
N ILE A 65 11.82 -5.75 16.16
CA ILE A 65 11.41 -6.51 14.97
C ILE A 65 12.59 -6.86 14.05
N SER A 66 13.71 -6.16 14.14
CA SER A 66 14.93 -6.49 13.38
C SER A 66 15.67 -7.70 13.95
N MET A 67 15.54 -7.94 15.25
CA MET A 67 16.23 -9.01 15.96
C MET A 67 15.41 -10.29 16.04
N LEU A 68 14.10 -10.23 15.76
CA LEU A 68 13.26 -11.42 15.73
C LEU A 68 13.63 -12.35 14.56
N PRO A 69 13.83 -13.64 14.83
CA PRO A 69 14.07 -14.61 13.78
C PRO A 69 12.80 -14.81 12.94
N LYS A 70 13.01 -15.03 11.66
CA LYS A 70 12.03 -15.62 10.76
C LYS A 70 11.95 -17.12 10.98
N LEU A 71 10.97 -17.75 10.34
CA LEU A 71 10.79 -19.20 10.40
C LEU A 71 11.96 -20.01 9.81
N ASP A 72 12.68 -19.43 8.84
CA ASP A 72 13.90 -20.01 8.26
C ASP A 72 15.16 -19.79 9.12
N GLY A 73 15.04 -19.15 10.27
CA GLY A 73 16.15 -18.77 11.15
C GLY A 73 16.91 -17.51 10.70
N SER A 74 16.58 -16.93 9.54
CA SER A 74 17.14 -15.65 9.10
C SER A 74 16.51 -14.48 9.86
N THR A 75 17.04 -13.27 9.69
CA THR A 75 16.49 -12.05 10.31
C THR A 75 16.08 -11.03 9.25
N THR A 76 14.97 -10.33 9.50
CA THR A 76 14.56 -9.21 8.63
C THR A 76 15.25 -7.93 9.08
N ARG A 77 16.06 -7.34 8.21
CA ARG A 77 16.93 -6.22 8.55
C ARG A 77 16.17 -4.87 8.51
N TRP A 78 15.25 -4.62 9.44
CA TRP A 78 14.46 -3.37 9.47
C TRP A 78 15.23 -2.12 9.92
N TYR A 79 16.47 -2.26 10.39
CA TYR A 79 17.30 -1.14 10.84
C TYR A 79 17.54 -0.06 9.78
N PHE A 80 17.33 -0.33 8.49
CA PHE A 80 17.40 0.69 7.43
C PHE A 80 16.39 1.84 7.61
N VAL A 81 15.35 1.63 8.43
CA VAL A 81 14.32 2.62 8.74
C VAL A 81 14.81 3.64 9.79
N LEU A 82 15.74 3.26 10.67
CA LEU A 82 16.22 4.10 11.79
C LEU A 82 16.73 5.48 11.35
N PRO A 83 17.52 5.62 10.27
CA PRO A 83 17.93 6.93 9.76
C PRO A 83 16.74 7.85 9.39
N THR A 84 15.64 7.29 8.88
CA THR A 84 14.43 8.05 8.54
C THR A 84 13.74 8.54 9.81
N ILE A 85 13.63 7.67 10.83
CA ILE A 85 13.07 8.03 12.13
C ILE A 85 13.89 9.16 12.77
N PHE A 86 15.22 9.06 12.71
CA PHE A 86 16.12 10.10 13.20
C PHE A 86 15.91 11.45 12.48
N ALA A 87 15.81 11.43 11.15
CA ALA A 87 15.51 12.63 10.36
C ALA A 87 14.18 13.28 10.77
N LEU A 88 13.11 12.49 10.88
CA LEU A 88 11.79 12.97 11.29
C LEU A 88 11.82 13.55 12.71
N ALA A 89 12.57 12.93 13.62
CA ALA A 89 12.75 13.41 14.99
C ALA A 89 13.44 14.78 15.03
N VAL A 90 14.50 14.96 14.25
CA VAL A 90 15.29 16.20 14.21
C VAL A 90 14.55 17.34 13.50
N PHE A 91 13.85 17.04 12.40
CA PHE A 91 13.29 18.06 11.52
C PHE A 91 12.35 19.01 12.25
N SER A 92 12.62 20.30 12.05
CA SER A 92 11.72 21.37 12.44
C SER A 92 10.37 21.18 11.75
N ASP A 93 9.38 21.72 12.43
CA ASP A 93 8.01 21.66 12.01
C ASP A 93 7.82 22.26 10.61
N GLN A 94 8.55 23.35 10.30
CA GLN A 94 8.54 24.00 8.98
C GLN A 94 9.08 23.06 7.91
N ARG A 95 10.16 22.35 8.22
CA ARG A 95 10.76 21.37 7.32
C ARG A 95 9.84 20.18 7.10
N ARG A 96 9.21 19.62 8.14
CA ARG A 96 8.20 18.55 8.03
C ARG A 96 7.05 18.95 7.10
N GLY A 97 6.55 20.19 7.21
CA GLY A 97 5.53 20.72 6.30
C GLY A 97 6.01 20.78 4.84
N LYS A 98 7.24 21.28 4.60
CA LYS A 98 7.84 21.32 3.26
C LYS A 98 8.09 19.91 2.68
N VAL A 99 8.53 18.96 3.51
CA VAL A 99 8.70 17.54 3.11
C VAL A 99 7.40 17.00 2.57
N LEU A 100 6.27 17.19 3.27
CA LEU A 100 4.99 16.70 2.80
C LEU A 100 4.55 17.34 1.48
N GLN A 101 4.78 18.65 1.30
CA GLN A 101 4.45 19.34 0.06
C GLN A 101 5.24 18.78 -1.13
N TRP A 102 6.54 18.55 -0.95
CA TRP A 102 7.38 17.94 -1.99
C TRP A 102 7.02 16.47 -2.23
N PHE A 103 6.71 15.71 -1.18
CA PHE A 103 6.23 14.34 -1.32
C PHE A 103 4.94 14.31 -2.14
N ALA A 104 3.99 15.19 -1.83
CA ALA A 104 2.73 15.31 -2.56
C ALA A 104 2.97 15.63 -4.03
N TRP A 105 3.96 16.46 -4.36
CA TRP A 105 4.36 16.72 -5.74
C TRP A 105 4.93 15.49 -6.44
N PHE A 106 5.91 14.79 -5.85
CA PHE A 106 6.47 13.58 -6.46
C PHE A 106 5.40 12.50 -6.66
N PHE A 107 4.57 12.30 -5.64
CA PHE A 107 3.46 11.37 -5.70
C PHE A 107 2.45 11.78 -6.79
N ALA A 108 2.02 13.05 -6.84
CA ALA A 108 1.11 13.54 -7.88
C ALA A 108 1.69 13.34 -9.29
N VAL A 109 2.95 13.69 -9.52
CA VAL A 109 3.63 13.50 -10.81
C VAL A 109 3.66 12.03 -11.21
N SER A 110 3.95 11.13 -10.26
CA SER A 110 3.96 9.69 -10.52
C SER A 110 2.58 9.09 -10.85
N LEU A 111 1.48 9.79 -10.52
CA LEU A 111 0.13 9.37 -10.90
C LEU A 111 -0.24 9.78 -12.33
N ILE A 112 0.38 10.82 -12.89
CA ILE A 112 -0.04 11.41 -14.17
C ILE A 112 -0.06 10.37 -15.31
N PRO A 113 1.00 9.58 -15.57
CA PRO A 113 0.97 8.63 -16.67
C PRO A 113 -0.15 7.60 -16.51
N GLY A 114 -0.33 7.09 -15.28
CA GLY A 114 -1.40 6.18 -14.93
C GLY A 114 -2.80 6.76 -15.17
N ILE A 115 -3.05 7.99 -14.72
CA ILE A 115 -4.32 8.69 -14.94
C ILE A 115 -4.58 8.87 -16.44
N VAL A 116 -3.59 9.30 -17.22
CA VAL A 116 -3.74 9.48 -18.68
C VAL A 116 -4.09 8.16 -19.37
N VAL A 117 -3.37 7.09 -19.05
CA VAL A 117 -3.64 5.76 -19.60
C VAL A 117 -5.03 5.26 -19.21
N SER A 118 -5.44 5.43 -17.94
CA SER A 118 -6.80 5.08 -17.50
C SER A 118 -7.87 5.87 -18.26
N LEU A 119 -7.68 7.18 -18.47
CA LEU A 119 -8.64 8.00 -19.21
C LEU A 119 -8.72 7.59 -20.69
N CYS A 120 -7.59 7.24 -21.31
CA CYS A 120 -7.57 6.73 -22.69
C CYS A 120 -8.36 5.42 -22.80
N LYS A 121 -8.15 4.49 -21.86
CA LYS A 121 -8.90 3.23 -21.81
C LYS A 121 -10.39 3.43 -21.56
N ILE A 122 -10.75 4.33 -20.65
CA ILE A 122 -12.15 4.74 -20.44
C ILE A 122 -12.76 5.31 -21.72
N ALA A 123 -11.99 6.07 -22.51
CA ALA A 123 -12.45 6.63 -23.78
C ALA A 123 -12.51 5.62 -24.94
N GLY A 124 -12.12 4.36 -24.74
CA GLY A 124 -12.07 3.34 -25.81
C GLY A 124 -10.88 3.52 -26.76
N LEU A 125 -9.87 4.31 -26.39
CA LEU A 125 -8.64 4.46 -27.18
C LEU A 125 -7.73 3.25 -27.00
N THR A 126 -7.21 2.73 -28.10
CA THR A 126 -6.24 1.63 -28.10
C THR A 126 -4.89 2.13 -27.60
N VAL A 127 -4.49 1.71 -26.41
CA VAL A 127 -3.16 1.95 -25.85
C VAL A 127 -2.43 0.61 -25.79
N HIS A 128 -1.22 0.56 -26.34
CA HIS A 128 -0.38 -0.64 -26.26
C HIS A 128 0.04 -0.86 -24.80
N MET A 129 -0.17 -2.08 -24.30
CA MET A 129 0.18 -2.46 -22.93
C MET A 129 0.89 -3.80 -22.94
N ASP A 130 2.00 -3.85 -22.23
CA ASP A 130 2.73 -5.08 -21.97
C ASP A 130 2.12 -5.81 -20.76
N HIS A 131 2.38 -7.10 -20.66
CA HIS A 131 2.00 -7.88 -19.48
C HIS A 131 3.20 -7.99 -18.53
N LEU A 132 2.98 -7.60 -17.28
CA LEU A 132 3.97 -7.76 -16.21
C LEU A 132 3.37 -8.69 -15.14
N PRO A 133 4.09 -9.72 -14.66
CA PRO A 133 3.58 -10.59 -13.61
C PRO A 133 3.30 -9.80 -12.32
N LEU A 134 2.32 -10.25 -11.54
CA LEU A 134 2.06 -9.66 -10.23
C LEU A 134 3.27 -9.81 -9.30
N LEU A 135 3.50 -8.84 -8.42
CA LEU A 135 4.60 -8.91 -7.44
C LEU A 135 4.40 -10.04 -6.43
N ASN A 136 3.14 -10.42 -6.18
CA ASN A 136 2.81 -11.55 -5.32
C ASN A 136 2.97 -12.86 -6.12
N PRO A 137 3.86 -13.78 -5.70
CA PRO A 137 4.16 -15.00 -6.45
C PRO A 137 2.93 -15.91 -6.58
N VAL A 138 2.14 -16.05 -5.51
CA VAL A 138 0.93 -16.88 -5.51
C VAL A 138 -0.11 -16.36 -6.50
N MET A 139 -0.30 -15.04 -6.57
CA MET A 139 -1.23 -14.45 -7.54
C MET A 139 -0.68 -14.48 -8.97
N ALA A 140 0.65 -14.39 -9.14
CA ALA A 140 1.28 -14.52 -10.44
C ALA A 140 1.20 -15.96 -10.97
N GLU A 141 1.40 -16.96 -10.11
CA GLU A 141 1.22 -18.40 -10.42
C GLU A 141 -0.23 -18.71 -10.80
N ALA A 142 -1.20 -18.02 -10.17
CA ALA A 142 -2.61 -18.09 -10.55
C ALA A 142 -2.94 -17.36 -11.88
N GLY A 143 -1.94 -16.91 -12.64
CA GLY A 143 -2.11 -16.23 -13.94
C GLY A 143 -2.42 -14.74 -13.83
N GLY A 144 -2.35 -14.15 -12.63
CA GLY A 144 -2.58 -12.73 -12.44
C GLY A 144 -1.47 -11.88 -13.06
N VAL A 145 -1.86 -10.85 -13.80
CA VAL A 145 -0.94 -9.93 -14.50
C VAL A 145 -1.36 -8.46 -14.32
N TYR A 146 -0.36 -7.58 -14.33
CA TYR A 146 -0.55 -6.16 -14.59
C TYR A 146 -0.55 -5.89 -16.09
N LEU A 147 -1.37 -4.93 -16.51
CA LEU A 147 -1.20 -4.25 -17.78
C LEU A 147 -0.26 -3.07 -17.56
N HIS A 148 0.85 -3.07 -18.27
CA HIS A 148 1.96 -2.13 -18.11
C HIS A 148 2.05 -1.20 -19.30
N ALA A 149 2.20 0.09 -19.02
CA ALA A 149 2.64 1.10 -19.96
C ALA A 149 3.70 1.97 -19.25
N PRO A 150 4.52 2.74 -19.98
CA PRO A 150 5.55 3.59 -19.38
C PRO A 150 5.01 4.51 -18.26
N GLY A 151 5.30 4.16 -17.01
CA GLY A 151 4.87 4.89 -15.82
C GLY A 151 3.45 4.57 -15.31
N ALA A 152 2.81 3.52 -15.84
CA ALA A 152 1.45 3.14 -15.52
C ALA A 152 1.30 1.62 -15.38
N LEU A 153 0.70 1.19 -14.27
CA LEU A 153 0.24 -0.16 -14.02
C LEU A 153 -1.27 -0.15 -13.78
N LEU A 154 -1.97 -1.01 -14.49
CA LEU A 154 -3.39 -1.31 -14.32
C LEU A 154 -3.55 -2.78 -13.97
N LEU A 155 -4.55 -3.10 -13.16
CA LEU A 155 -4.78 -4.49 -12.72
C LEU A 155 -5.69 -5.22 -13.72
N SER A 156 -5.13 -6.16 -14.51
CA SER A 156 -5.81 -6.76 -15.66
C SER A 156 -7.15 -7.43 -15.30
N GLY A 157 -7.15 -8.29 -14.28
CA GLY A 157 -8.33 -9.01 -13.81
C GLY A 157 -9.30 -8.18 -12.95
N ASN A 158 -9.23 -6.85 -12.99
CA ASN A 158 -10.10 -5.97 -12.22
C ASN A 158 -10.51 -4.77 -13.07
N HIS A 159 -11.45 -4.99 -13.98
CA HIS A 159 -11.98 -3.95 -14.85
C HIS A 159 -13.50 -4.03 -15.01
N VAL A 160 -14.09 -2.96 -15.54
CA VAL A 160 -15.48 -2.92 -16.01
C VAL A 160 -15.48 -2.49 -17.47
N SER A 161 -16.20 -3.23 -18.31
CA SER A 161 -16.49 -2.79 -19.68
C SER A 161 -17.61 -1.74 -19.66
N LEU A 162 -17.41 -0.66 -20.40
CA LEU A 162 -18.35 0.46 -20.48
C LEU A 162 -19.23 0.33 -21.74
N PRO A 163 -20.46 0.88 -21.76
CA PRO A 163 -21.40 0.71 -22.86
C PRO A 163 -20.88 1.18 -24.24
N TRP A 164 -19.92 2.10 -24.25
CA TRP A 164 -19.31 2.66 -25.46
C TRP A 164 -18.01 1.96 -25.87
N GLY A 165 -17.70 0.79 -25.32
CA GLY A 165 -16.49 0.00 -25.64
C GLY A 165 -15.22 0.41 -24.88
N GLY A 166 -15.33 1.37 -23.96
CA GLY A 166 -14.23 1.71 -23.05
C GLY A 166 -14.05 0.70 -21.92
N GLU A 167 -12.88 0.71 -21.29
CA GLU A 167 -12.54 -0.17 -20.16
C GLU A 167 -12.12 0.65 -18.94
N LEU A 168 -12.68 0.33 -17.79
CA LEU A 168 -12.38 0.97 -16.51
C LEU A 168 -11.58 0.04 -15.62
N TYR A 169 -10.27 0.21 -15.58
CA TYR A 169 -9.36 -0.57 -14.73
C TYR A 169 -9.12 0.09 -13.37
N ARG A 170 -8.75 -0.72 -12.38
CA ARG A 170 -8.19 -0.20 -11.11
C ARG A 170 -6.77 0.30 -11.31
N LEU A 171 -6.56 1.59 -11.04
CA LEU A 171 -5.27 2.25 -11.19
C LEU A 171 -4.29 1.88 -10.07
N CYS A 172 -3.15 1.29 -10.43
CA CYS A 172 -2.00 1.10 -9.54
C CYS A 172 -0.92 2.18 -9.75
N ALA A 173 -0.97 2.90 -10.88
CA ALA A 173 0.02 3.91 -11.28
C ALA A 173 1.44 3.32 -11.30
N MET A 174 2.41 3.86 -10.56
CA MET A 174 3.76 3.28 -10.49
C MET A 174 3.91 2.20 -9.41
N TYR A 175 2.84 1.84 -8.70
CA TYR A 175 2.88 1.04 -7.48
C TYR A 175 2.33 -0.37 -7.67
N ASP A 176 2.54 -1.22 -6.67
CA ASP A 176 2.18 -2.64 -6.66
C ASP A 176 0.68 -2.89 -6.52
N GLU A 177 -0.07 -1.98 -5.90
CA GLU A 177 -1.50 -2.20 -5.73
C GLU A 177 -2.33 -0.91 -5.67
N PRO A 178 -3.60 -0.97 -6.12
CA PRO A 178 -4.47 0.19 -6.11
C PRO A 178 -4.78 0.68 -4.69
N GLY A 179 -4.76 -0.24 -3.72
CA GLY A 179 -4.96 0.10 -2.33
C GLY A 179 -3.87 1.02 -1.76
N MET A 180 -2.62 0.88 -2.22
CA MET A 180 -1.51 1.77 -1.82
C MET A 180 -1.77 3.19 -2.34
N VAL A 181 -2.10 3.33 -3.63
CA VAL A 181 -2.44 4.61 -4.26
C VAL A 181 -3.56 5.31 -3.47
N GLY A 182 -4.62 4.56 -3.17
CA GLY A 182 -5.75 5.08 -2.42
C GLY A 182 -5.38 5.55 -1.00
N THR A 183 -4.69 4.71 -0.22
CA THR A 183 -4.32 5.06 1.16
C THR A 183 -3.37 6.27 1.22
N VAL A 184 -2.32 6.29 0.39
CA VAL A 184 -1.39 7.42 0.33
C VAL A 184 -2.11 8.71 -0.08
N SER A 185 -3.03 8.61 -1.05
CA SER A 185 -3.85 9.76 -1.48
C SER A 185 -4.71 10.30 -0.34
N ALA A 186 -5.36 9.42 0.43
CA ALA A 186 -6.18 9.81 1.58
C ALA A 186 -5.34 10.52 2.67
N PHE A 187 -4.14 10.03 2.97
CA PHE A 187 -3.24 10.66 3.95
C PHE A 187 -2.73 12.03 3.51
N LEU A 188 -2.35 12.17 2.24
CA LEU A 188 -1.94 13.46 1.69
C LEU A 188 -3.10 14.46 1.72
N LEU A 189 -4.30 14.04 1.32
CA LEU A 189 -5.51 14.87 1.42
C LEU A 189 -5.79 15.25 2.87
N ALA A 190 -5.73 14.31 3.82
CA ALA A 190 -5.92 14.58 5.25
C ALA A 190 -4.90 15.58 5.80
N GLY A 191 -3.62 15.45 5.42
CA GLY A 191 -2.57 16.42 5.76
C GLY A 191 -2.87 17.83 5.23
N ASN A 192 -3.46 17.93 4.03
CA ASN A 192 -3.96 19.19 3.47
C ASN A 192 -5.42 19.51 3.85
N ARG A 193 -5.97 18.86 4.87
CA ARG A 193 -7.33 19.09 5.39
C ARG A 193 -8.42 18.96 4.32
N PHE A 194 -8.24 17.99 3.42
CA PHE A 194 -9.06 17.70 2.26
C PHE A 194 -9.26 18.92 1.33
N ARG A 195 -8.26 19.81 1.22
CA ARG A 195 -8.23 20.90 0.23
C ARG A 195 -7.70 20.32 -1.08
N LEU A 196 -8.45 20.52 -2.17
CA LEU A 196 -8.01 20.14 -3.52
C LEU A 196 -7.11 21.20 -4.17
N LYS A 197 -7.00 22.40 -3.58
CA LYS A 197 -6.01 23.41 -3.94
C LYS A 197 -4.84 23.32 -2.96
N PRO A 198 -3.57 23.30 -3.43
CA PRO A 198 -3.09 23.49 -4.81
C PRO A 198 -3.27 22.26 -5.73
N PHE A 199 -3.02 22.45 -7.03
CA PHE A 199 -3.24 21.47 -8.11
C PHE A 199 -2.74 20.03 -7.86
N PRO A 200 -1.59 19.78 -7.20
CA PRO A 200 -1.18 18.40 -6.89
C PRO A 200 -2.23 17.61 -6.11
N PHE A 201 -2.99 18.25 -5.21
CA PHE A 201 -4.03 17.58 -4.43
C PHE A 201 -5.27 17.25 -5.26
N LEU A 202 -5.50 17.95 -6.37
CA LEU A 202 -6.51 17.55 -7.35
C LEU A 202 -6.09 16.27 -8.08
N ILE A 203 -4.83 16.20 -8.55
CA ILE A 203 -4.28 15.00 -9.18
C ILE A 203 -4.34 13.81 -8.21
N ILE A 204 -3.94 14.01 -6.96
CA ILE A 204 -3.99 12.99 -5.90
C ILE A 204 -5.42 12.51 -5.66
N PHE A 205 -6.40 13.42 -5.62
CA PHE A 205 -7.80 13.03 -5.49
C PHE A 205 -8.27 12.20 -6.68
N VAL A 206 -7.97 12.62 -7.91
CA VAL A 206 -8.34 11.88 -9.13
C VAL A 206 -7.70 10.50 -9.16
N GLY A 207 -6.40 10.39 -8.89
CA GLY A 207 -5.71 9.09 -8.81
C GLY A 207 -6.24 8.21 -7.69
N GLY A 208 -6.57 8.79 -6.54
CA GLY A 208 -7.24 8.09 -5.45
C GLY A 208 -8.60 7.52 -5.85
N VAL A 209 -9.43 8.29 -6.57
CA VAL A 209 -10.73 7.82 -7.10
C VAL A 209 -10.53 6.70 -8.12
N LEU A 210 -9.64 6.88 -9.09
CA LEU A 210 -9.35 5.88 -10.14
C LEU A 210 -8.68 4.61 -9.62
N SER A 211 -8.13 4.62 -8.41
CA SER A 211 -7.65 3.39 -7.78
C SER A 211 -8.79 2.42 -7.40
N PHE A 212 -10.03 2.91 -7.29
CA PHE A 212 -11.16 2.13 -6.75
C PHE A 212 -10.79 1.45 -5.42
N SER A 213 -10.04 2.15 -4.58
CA SER A 213 -9.66 1.68 -3.26
C SER A 213 -10.79 1.97 -2.27
N LEU A 214 -11.39 0.92 -1.69
CA LEU A 214 -12.38 1.05 -0.62
C LEU A 214 -11.84 1.90 0.54
N ALA A 215 -10.55 1.70 0.89
CA ALA A 215 -9.86 2.48 1.91
C ALA A 215 -9.94 3.99 1.62
N PHE A 216 -9.63 4.36 0.37
CA PHE A 216 -9.68 5.76 -0.06
C PHE A 216 -11.09 6.30 -0.02
N ILE A 217 -12.07 5.57 -0.55
CA ILE A 217 -13.48 6.04 -0.59
C ILE A 217 -13.99 6.31 0.83
N VAL A 218 -13.78 5.38 1.75
CA VAL A 218 -14.21 5.53 3.15
C VAL A 218 -13.48 6.69 3.83
N MET A 219 -12.14 6.71 3.79
CA MET A 219 -11.35 7.76 4.45
C MET A 219 -11.59 9.15 3.87
N ALA A 220 -11.69 9.27 2.54
CA ALA A 220 -11.96 10.53 1.87
C ALA A 220 -13.38 11.02 2.14
N THR A 221 -14.38 10.13 2.19
CA THR A 221 -15.76 10.49 2.54
C THR A 221 -15.83 11.06 3.95
N ILE A 222 -15.26 10.36 4.95
CA ILE A 222 -15.18 10.85 6.33
C ILE A 222 -14.47 12.22 6.36
N GLY A 223 -13.37 12.35 5.63
CA GLY A 223 -12.58 13.58 5.54
C GLY A 223 -13.31 14.77 4.95
N PHE A 224 -13.99 14.59 3.81
CA PHE A 224 -14.77 15.64 3.16
C PHE A 224 -16.06 15.97 3.92
N LEU A 225 -16.71 15.00 4.58
CA LEU A 225 -17.83 15.25 5.49
C LEU A 225 -17.37 16.11 6.68
N PHE A 226 -16.28 15.74 7.33
CA PHE A 226 -15.71 16.54 8.42
C PHE A 226 -15.35 17.95 7.94
N ARG A 227 -14.80 18.07 6.74
CA ARG A 227 -14.52 19.37 6.12
C ARG A 227 -15.80 20.18 5.87
N LEU A 228 -16.85 19.56 5.33
CA LEU A 228 -18.14 20.20 5.08
C LEU A 228 -18.70 20.76 6.40
N MET A 229 -18.65 19.99 7.48
CA MET A 229 -19.08 20.42 8.81
C MET A 229 -18.27 21.61 9.35
N GLN A 230 -16.95 21.60 9.15
CA GLN A 230 -16.04 22.62 9.69
C GLN A 230 -15.96 23.90 8.84
N ALA A 231 -16.03 23.79 7.52
CA ALA A 231 -15.83 24.90 6.59
C ALA A 231 -17.12 25.42 5.96
N ARG A 232 -18.22 24.64 6.01
CA ARG A 232 -19.53 24.96 5.43
C ARG A 232 -19.49 25.46 3.98
N SER A 233 -18.52 24.98 3.21
CA SER A 233 -18.34 25.39 1.82
C SER A 233 -19.09 24.44 0.89
N PRO A 234 -20.04 24.90 0.07
CA PRO A 234 -20.79 24.02 -0.83
C PRO A 234 -19.90 23.32 -1.86
N LEU A 235 -18.73 23.88 -2.18
CA LEU A 235 -17.74 23.27 -3.07
C LEU A 235 -17.22 21.91 -2.56
N THR A 236 -17.39 21.58 -1.28
CA THR A 236 -17.04 20.24 -0.76
C THR A 236 -18.09 19.17 -1.08
N LEU A 237 -19.27 19.55 -1.56
CA LEU A 237 -20.29 18.60 -2.00
C LEU A 237 -19.88 17.88 -3.30
N LEU A 238 -19.17 18.56 -4.20
CA LEU A 238 -18.72 17.97 -5.46
C LEU A 238 -17.83 16.71 -5.26
N PRO A 239 -16.72 16.75 -4.49
CA PRO A 239 -15.92 15.55 -4.24
C PRO A 239 -16.71 14.47 -3.48
N LEU A 240 -17.66 14.84 -2.62
CA LEU A 240 -18.54 13.86 -1.95
C LEU A 240 -19.47 13.16 -2.93
N ALA A 241 -20.06 13.89 -3.89
CA ALA A 241 -20.90 13.30 -4.92
C ALA A 241 -20.11 12.33 -5.80
N ILE A 242 -18.89 12.69 -6.19
CA ILE A 242 -17.97 11.82 -6.94
C ILE A 242 -17.65 10.55 -6.12
N LEU A 243 -17.29 10.69 -4.84
CA LEU A 243 -17.01 9.55 -3.98
C LEU A 243 -18.24 8.66 -3.76
N GLY A 244 -19.44 9.25 -3.66
CA GLY A 244 -20.69 8.50 -3.55
C GLY A 244 -20.95 7.66 -4.80
N LEU A 245 -20.86 8.25 -5.99
CA LEU A 245 -21.02 7.53 -7.25
C LEU A 245 -20.01 6.38 -7.40
N PHE A 246 -18.72 6.66 -7.17
CA PHE A 246 -17.68 5.64 -7.24
C PHE A 246 -17.81 4.59 -6.12
N GLY A 247 -18.30 4.97 -4.94
CA GLY A 247 -18.63 4.06 -3.85
C GLY A 247 -19.71 3.06 -4.25
N LEU A 248 -20.78 3.53 -4.89
CA LEU A 248 -21.85 2.68 -5.40
C LEU A 248 -21.35 1.72 -6.49
N LEU A 249 -20.42 2.16 -7.35
CA LEU A 249 -19.76 1.30 -8.34
C LEU A 249 -18.89 0.23 -7.66
N VAL A 250 -18.07 0.60 -6.67
CA VAL A 250 -17.22 -0.36 -5.91
C VAL A 250 -18.06 -1.38 -5.16
N LEU A 251 -19.22 -0.98 -4.63
CA LEU A 251 -20.16 -1.87 -3.96
C LEU A 251 -20.98 -2.74 -4.94
N GLY A 252 -20.84 -2.52 -6.25
CA GLY A 252 -21.58 -3.26 -7.28
C GLY A 252 -23.08 -2.96 -7.29
N ILE A 253 -23.52 -1.87 -6.63
CA ILE A 253 -24.91 -1.43 -6.60
C ILE A 253 -25.29 -0.85 -7.97
N ILE A 254 -24.37 -0.08 -8.57
CA ILE A 254 -24.50 0.38 -9.95
C ILE A 254 -23.68 -0.58 -10.81
N LYS A 255 -24.36 -1.31 -11.69
CA LYS A 255 -23.73 -2.08 -12.77
C LYS A 255 -24.00 -1.32 -14.06
N PRO A 256 -22.97 -0.88 -14.81
CA PRO A 256 -23.22 -0.39 -16.16
C PRO A 256 -23.74 -1.56 -16.99
N ASP A 257 -24.87 -1.36 -17.65
CA ASP A 257 -25.42 -2.34 -18.59
C ASP A 257 -24.39 -2.53 -19.71
N GLY A 258 -23.66 -3.64 -19.67
CA GLY A 258 -22.79 -4.03 -20.77
C GLY A 258 -23.65 -4.35 -21.98
N PRO A 259 -23.18 -4.10 -23.22
CA PRO A 259 -23.87 -4.65 -24.39
C PRO A 259 -23.98 -6.15 -24.16
N ASP A 260 -25.21 -6.68 -24.16
CA ASP A 260 -25.51 -8.10 -24.00
C ASP A 260 -24.56 -8.86 -24.93
N ARG A 261 -23.50 -9.46 -24.37
CA ARG A 261 -22.66 -10.37 -25.14
C ARG A 261 -23.61 -11.50 -25.50
N GLN A 262 -24.03 -11.53 -26.76
CA GLN A 262 -24.78 -12.66 -27.30
C GLN A 262 -24.00 -13.90 -26.86
N PRO A 263 -24.64 -14.84 -26.16
CA PRO A 263 -23.96 -16.03 -25.66
C PRO A 263 -23.25 -16.66 -26.84
N THR A 264 -21.90 -16.59 -26.83
CA THR A 264 -21.09 -17.20 -27.87
C THR A 264 -21.52 -18.64 -27.93
N ALA A 265 -22.08 -19.04 -29.08
CA ALA A 265 -22.60 -20.39 -29.29
C ALA A 265 -21.59 -21.41 -28.74
N PRO A 266 -22.04 -22.41 -27.97
CA PRO A 266 -21.14 -23.35 -27.32
C PRO A 266 -20.19 -23.92 -28.37
N THR A 267 -18.90 -23.60 -28.26
CA THR A 267 -17.87 -24.18 -29.10
C THR A 267 -18.01 -25.69 -28.98
N PRO A 268 -18.26 -26.44 -30.08
CA PRO A 268 -18.48 -27.87 -30.02
C PRO A 268 -17.29 -28.50 -29.29
N ALA A 269 -17.60 -29.23 -28.22
CA ALA A 269 -16.62 -29.93 -27.42
C ALA A 269 -15.76 -30.78 -28.37
N ARG A 270 -14.48 -30.41 -28.51
CA ARG A 270 -13.49 -31.32 -29.10
C ARG A 270 -13.42 -32.50 -28.13
N THR A 271 -14.07 -33.59 -28.51
CA THR A 271 -13.86 -34.91 -27.94
C THR A 271 -12.40 -35.29 -28.19
N ASN A 272 -11.54 -34.97 -27.22
CA ASN A 272 -10.24 -35.60 -27.11
C ASN A 272 -10.51 -37.08 -26.82
N ALA A 273 -10.43 -37.90 -27.86
CA ALA A 273 -10.38 -39.34 -27.73
C ALA A 273 -9.21 -39.67 -26.79
N LEU A 274 -9.52 -40.36 -25.69
CA LEU A 274 -8.52 -40.91 -24.79
C LEU A 274 -7.70 -41.96 -25.54
N ASP A 275 -6.39 -41.76 -25.62
CA ASP A 275 -5.43 -42.82 -25.87
C ASP A 275 -5.22 -43.62 -24.56
N PRO A 276 -5.54 -44.93 -24.52
CA PRO A 276 -5.37 -45.74 -23.33
C PRO A 276 -3.99 -46.41 -23.32
N SER A 277 -2.92 -45.65 -23.04
CA SER A 277 -1.63 -46.27 -22.70
C SER A 277 -0.65 -45.31 -22.03
N THR A 278 -0.75 -45.09 -20.71
CA THR A 278 0.46 -44.83 -19.91
C THR A 278 0.29 -45.13 -18.42
N SER A 279 0.88 -46.26 -18.02
CA SER A 279 1.64 -46.53 -16.80
C SER A 279 1.31 -45.76 -15.51
N THR A 280 0.82 -46.55 -14.54
CA THR A 280 0.85 -46.38 -13.09
C THR A 280 2.15 -45.72 -12.59
N ARG A 281 2.06 -44.48 -12.08
CA ARG A 281 3.09 -43.93 -11.18
C ARG A 281 2.56 -43.90 -9.75
N GLN A 282 3.12 -44.79 -8.94
CA GLN A 282 2.99 -44.83 -7.49
C GLN A 282 3.49 -43.52 -6.87
N ALA A 283 2.72 -43.01 -5.91
CA ALA A 283 3.11 -41.90 -5.05
C ALA A 283 4.25 -42.37 -4.13
N LEU A 284 5.47 -41.89 -4.39
CA LEU A 284 6.60 -42.07 -3.51
C LEU A 284 6.55 -41.00 -2.42
N VAL A 285 6.28 -41.42 -1.19
CA VAL A 285 6.47 -40.64 0.03
C VAL A 285 7.97 -40.42 0.20
N ILE A 286 8.40 -39.16 0.17
CA ILE A 286 9.79 -38.77 0.47
C ILE A 286 9.86 -38.35 1.95
N PRO A 287 10.61 -39.04 2.81
CA PRO A 287 10.95 -38.54 4.14
C PRO A 287 11.95 -37.39 4.01
N LEU A 288 11.72 -36.30 4.75
CA LEU A 288 12.74 -35.30 5.02
C LEU A 288 13.84 -35.96 5.86
N ASP A 289 15.04 -36.10 5.32
CA ASP A 289 16.30 -35.94 6.04
C ASP A 289 17.46 -35.79 5.04
N GLU A 290 18.49 -35.05 5.46
CA GLU A 290 19.80 -34.81 4.82
C GLU A 290 19.86 -33.89 3.58
N TYR A 291 20.17 -32.62 3.84
CA TYR A 291 20.90 -31.79 2.87
C TYR A 291 22.39 -31.75 3.25
N ALA A 292 23.17 -32.58 2.55
CA ALA A 292 24.61 -32.40 2.41
C ALA A 292 24.95 -32.08 0.94
N THR A 293 25.90 -31.16 0.82
CA THR A 293 26.49 -30.55 -0.38
C THR A 293 26.77 -31.49 -1.56
N SER A 294 26.42 -31.07 -2.78
CA SER A 294 27.33 -31.17 -3.93
C SER A 294 26.95 -30.23 -5.07
N SER A 295 27.99 -29.64 -5.66
CA SER A 295 28.04 -28.86 -6.89
C SER A 295 28.13 -29.77 -8.11
N ALA A 296 27.41 -29.48 -9.21
CA ALA A 296 27.92 -29.52 -10.58
C ALA A 296 26.81 -29.25 -11.63
N SER A 297 27.26 -28.65 -12.72
CA SER A 297 26.63 -28.25 -13.99
C SER A 297 25.79 -29.29 -14.73
N SER A 298 24.76 -28.86 -15.47
CA SER A 298 24.63 -29.14 -16.92
C SER A 298 23.52 -28.31 -17.58
N ASP A 299 23.85 -27.77 -18.75
CA ASP A 299 22.96 -27.13 -19.70
C ASP A 299 22.04 -28.15 -20.39
N ALA A 300 20.73 -27.87 -20.43
CA ALA A 300 19.80 -28.53 -21.35
C ALA A 300 18.69 -27.54 -21.77
N PRO A 301 18.28 -27.53 -23.05
CA PRO A 301 17.25 -26.61 -23.54
C PRO A 301 15.87 -27.09 -23.11
N VAL A 302 15.13 -26.22 -22.41
CA VAL A 302 13.75 -26.47 -21.99
C VAL A 302 12.84 -26.35 -23.21
N SER A 303 12.29 -27.49 -23.63
CA SER A 303 11.22 -27.60 -24.61
C SER A 303 9.96 -26.92 -24.09
N ALA A 304 9.48 -25.88 -24.80
CA ALA A 304 8.27 -25.15 -24.45
C ALA A 304 7.03 -26.04 -24.66
N ALA A 305 6.35 -26.40 -23.57
CA ALA A 305 5.08 -27.08 -23.61
C ALA A 305 3.97 -26.16 -24.17
N PRO A 306 2.99 -26.70 -24.91
CA PRO A 306 1.91 -25.92 -25.49
C PRO A 306 1.00 -25.32 -24.40
N ILE A 307 0.75 -24.02 -24.53
CA ILE A 307 -0.15 -23.26 -23.66
C ILE A 307 -1.56 -23.83 -23.79
N ALA A 308 -2.09 -24.35 -22.67
CA ALA A 308 -3.46 -24.81 -22.59
C ALA A 308 -4.43 -23.63 -22.75
N VAL A 309 -5.36 -23.75 -23.69
CA VAL A 309 -6.43 -22.77 -23.93
C VAL A 309 -7.34 -22.74 -22.71
N GLN A 310 -7.38 -21.60 -22.01
CA GLN A 310 -8.25 -21.41 -20.86
C GLN A 310 -9.74 -21.36 -21.29
N PRO A 311 -10.66 -21.93 -20.49
CA PRO A 311 -12.10 -21.84 -20.74
C PRO A 311 -12.60 -20.38 -20.69
N PRO A 312 -13.76 -20.09 -21.32
CA PRO A 312 -14.30 -18.74 -21.42
C PRO A 312 -14.49 -18.12 -20.03
N GLU A 313 -13.89 -16.95 -19.83
CA GLU A 313 -13.93 -16.25 -18.53
C GLU A 313 -15.37 -15.82 -18.20
N PRO A 314 -15.91 -16.19 -17.02
CA PRO A 314 -17.18 -15.66 -16.54
C PRO A 314 -17.08 -14.14 -16.36
N ASP A 315 -18.20 -13.44 -16.55
CA ASP A 315 -18.32 -11.96 -16.52
C ASP A 315 -17.39 -11.33 -15.48
N GLN A 316 -16.29 -10.75 -15.96
CA GLN A 316 -15.26 -10.15 -15.13
C GLN A 316 -15.80 -8.85 -14.52
N GLN A 317 -16.22 -8.95 -13.26
CA GLN A 317 -16.62 -7.81 -12.45
C GLN A 317 -15.39 -7.23 -11.74
N LEU A 318 -15.35 -5.91 -11.49
CA LEU A 318 -14.43 -5.34 -10.50
C LEU A 318 -14.62 -6.12 -9.20
N ARG A 319 -13.64 -6.94 -8.80
CA ARG A 319 -13.74 -7.96 -7.73
C ARG A 319 -14.91 -7.67 -6.78
N GLN A 320 -16.07 -8.27 -7.07
CA GLN A 320 -17.09 -8.42 -6.06
C GLN A 320 -16.47 -9.37 -5.06
N THR A 321 -16.19 -8.87 -3.87
CA THR A 321 -15.69 -9.72 -2.81
C THR A 321 -16.86 -10.63 -2.41
N GLU A 322 -16.94 -11.84 -2.98
CA GLU A 322 -17.91 -12.86 -2.54
C GLU A 322 -17.86 -13.05 -1.02
N TYR A 323 -16.71 -12.78 -0.41
CA TYR A 323 -16.60 -12.59 1.04
C TYR A 323 -16.57 -11.11 1.41
N ILE A 324 -17.53 -10.68 2.23
CA ILE A 324 -17.50 -9.40 2.96
C ILE A 324 -16.15 -9.20 3.70
N ASN A 325 -15.51 -10.31 4.10
CA ASN A 325 -14.19 -10.34 4.71
C ASN A 325 -13.16 -11.07 3.83
N ASN A 326 -12.85 -10.55 2.64
CA ASN A 326 -11.69 -10.96 1.83
C ASN A 326 -10.33 -10.58 2.44
N ARG A 327 -10.31 -10.21 3.74
CA ARG A 327 -9.14 -9.67 4.44
C ARG A 327 -8.55 -10.70 5.39
N SER A 328 -9.36 -11.38 6.20
CA SER A 328 -8.91 -12.60 6.90
C SER A 328 -9.23 -13.82 6.05
N LEU A 329 -8.19 -14.39 5.46
CA LEU A 329 -8.30 -15.70 4.85
C LEU A 329 -8.39 -16.76 5.95
N PRO A 330 -9.07 -17.91 5.72
CA PRO A 330 -9.15 -18.99 6.71
C PRO A 330 -7.79 -19.44 7.26
N GLU A 331 -6.73 -19.32 6.46
CA GLU A 331 -5.34 -19.59 6.85
C GLU A 331 -4.86 -18.64 7.95
N MET A 332 -5.20 -17.35 7.85
CA MET A 332 -4.85 -16.36 8.87
C MET A 332 -5.63 -16.59 10.17
N ASP A 333 -6.89 -17.01 10.09
CA ASP A 333 -7.69 -17.32 11.27
C ASP A 333 -7.13 -18.57 11.98
N LYS A 334 -6.78 -19.61 11.23
CA LYS A 334 -6.06 -20.79 11.77
C LYS A 334 -4.73 -20.41 12.41
N LEU A 335 -3.95 -19.53 11.76
CA LEU A 335 -2.68 -19.04 12.29
C LEU A 335 -2.89 -18.29 13.60
N PHE A 336 -3.92 -17.46 13.68
CA PHE A 336 -4.24 -16.69 14.88
C PHE A 336 -4.73 -17.58 16.03
N THR A 337 -5.58 -18.58 15.76
CA THR A 337 -5.96 -19.58 16.76
C THR A 337 -4.73 -20.33 17.28
N ARG A 338 -3.85 -20.79 16.39
CA ARG A 338 -2.60 -21.44 16.78
C ARG A 338 -1.71 -20.55 17.65
N TYR A 339 -1.66 -19.24 17.36
CA TYR A 339 -0.95 -18.27 18.19
C TYR A 339 -1.56 -18.17 19.59
N LEU A 340 -2.89 -18.09 19.70
CA LEU A 340 -3.58 -17.97 21.00
C LEU A 340 -3.41 -19.22 21.87
N ASP A 341 -3.34 -20.40 21.25
CA ASP A 341 -3.16 -21.69 21.94
C ASP A 341 -1.67 -22.02 22.19
N ALA A 342 -0.74 -21.15 21.79
CA ALA A 342 0.69 -21.38 21.94
C ALA A 342 1.19 -21.14 23.37
N ASP A 343 2.45 -21.52 23.62
CA ASP A 343 3.10 -21.30 24.90
C ASP A 343 3.36 -19.80 25.18
N THR A 344 3.59 -19.46 26.45
CA THR A 344 3.80 -18.08 26.88
C THR A 344 4.93 -17.37 26.10
N ARG A 345 5.98 -18.08 25.70
CA ARG A 345 7.07 -17.49 24.91
C ARG A 345 6.57 -17.06 23.54
N THR A 346 5.83 -17.91 22.84
CA THR A 346 5.26 -17.60 21.53
C THR A 346 4.24 -16.47 21.62
N LEU A 347 3.39 -16.45 22.66
CA LEU A 347 2.47 -15.34 22.90
C LEU A 347 3.19 -14.00 23.11
N LEU A 348 4.33 -13.99 23.79
CA LEU A 348 5.08 -12.76 24.07
C LEU A 348 5.88 -12.27 22.86
N PHE A 349 6.50 -13.17 22.09
CA PHE A 349 7.46 -12.82 21.03
C PHE A 349 6.95 -13.03 19.60
N GLY A 350 5.79 -13.65 19.42
CA GLY A 350 5.26 -14.06 18.12
C GLY A 350 5.79 -15.43 17.71
N MET A 351 5.21 -15.97 16.64
CA MET A 351 5.63 -17.24 16.02
C MET A 351 6.87 -17.08 15.11
N GLY A 352 7.15 -15.86 14.66
CA GLY A 352 8.27 -15.54 13.79
C GLY A 352 7.97 -14.29 12.94
N ALA A 353 9.01 -13.52 12.61
CA ALA A 353 8.84 -12.19 12.00
C ALA A 353 8.14 -12.19 10.61
N ASP A 354 8.00 -13.36 9.98
CA ASP A 354 7.36 -13.59 8.69
C ASP A 354 6.24 -14.64 8.75
N SER A 355 5.76 -14.99 9.94
CA SER A 355 4.79 -16.09 10.13
C SER A 355 3.51 -15.92 9.32
N SER A 356 3.00 -14.68 9.23
CA SER A 356 1.82 -14.34 8.44
C SER A 356 2.05 -14.48 6.93
N VAL A 357 3.28 -14.31 6.45
CA VAL A 357 3.61 -14.46 5.01
C VAL A 357 3.67 -15.94 4.66
N VAL A 358 4.26 -16.75 5.54
CA VAL A 358 4.44 -18.19 5.32
C VAL A 358 3.13 -18.96 5.55
N TYR A 359 2.40 -18.64 6.63
CA TYR A 359 1.23 -19.41 7.05
C TYR A 359 -0.10 -18.66 6.90
N GLY A 360 -0.10 -17.33 6.92
CA GLY A 360 -1.33 -16.52 6.90
C GLY A 360 -1.89 -16.25 5.50
N GLY A 361 -1.24 -16.77 4.46
CA GLY A 361 -1.55 -16.46 3.07
C GLY A 361 -1.31 -14.99 2.73
N VAL A 362 -2.03 -14.47 1.73
CA VAL A 362 -1.92 -13.06 1.29
C VAL A 362 -2.71 -12.10 2.21
N SER A 363 -3.03 -12.54 3.43
CA SER A 363 -3.83 -11.80 4.40
C SER A 363 -3.07 -10.60 4.98
N GLN A 364 -3.75 -9.45 5.08
CA GLN A 364 -3.17 -8.17 5.51
C GLN A 364 -4.02 -7.56 6.64
N VAL A 365 -4.13 -8.27 7.76
CA VAL A 365 -4.92 -7.89 8.93
C VAL A 365 -4.05 -7.56 10.14
N VAL A 366 -4.58 -6.80 11.10
CA VAL A 366 -3.85 -6.37 12.31
C VAL A 366 -3.36 -7.52 13.18
N THR A 367 -4.03 -8.67 13.14
CA THR A 367 -3.57 -9.88 13.86
C THR A 367 -2.17 -10.29 13.44
N ARG A 368 -1.71 -9.90 12.25
CA ARG A 368 -0.32 -10.03 11.81
C ARG A 368 0.69 -9.45 12.80
N ILE A 369 0.39 -8.31 13.43
CA ILE A 369 1.32 -7.68 14.39
C ILE A 369 1.50 -8.60 15.61
N LEU A 370 0.44 -9.29 16.03
CA LEU A 370 0.48 -10.25 17.13
C LEU A 370 1.15 -11.55 16.72
N THR A 371 0.77 -12.14 15.58
CA THR A 371 1.34 -13.41 15.13
C THR A 371 2.83 -13.28 14.79
N ASP A 372 3.24 -12.18 14.16
CA ASP A 372 4.63 -12.00 13.71
C ASP A 372 5.55 -11.50 14.83
N PHE A 373 5.06 -10.62 15.72
CA PHE A 373 5.90 -9.91 16.68
C PHE A 373 5.45 -10.05 18.15
N GLY A 374 4.40 -10.84 18.41
CA GLY A 374 3.90 -11.10 19.74
C GLY A 374 3.28 -9.90 20.44
N LEU A 375 2.88 -10.14 21.69
CA LEU A 375 2.32 -9.09 22.55
C LEU A 375 3.34 -7.97 22.83
N ILE A 376 4.63 -8.29 22.98
CA ILE A 376 5.67 -7.29 23.24
C ILE A 376 5.78 -6.32 22.06
N GLY A 377 5.91 -6.85 20.83
CA GLY A 377 5.98 -6.03 19.63
C GLY A 377 4.74 -5.16 19.44
N ALA A 378 3.55 -5.75 19.64
CA ALA A 378 2.28 -5.04 19.54
C ALA A 378 2.15 -3.90 20.56
N VAL A 379 2.49 -4.14 21.83
CA VAL A 379 2.44 -3.11 22.88
C VAL A 379 3.46 -2.01 22.61
N LEU A 380 4.70 -2.37 22.24
CA LEU A 380 5.75 -1.40 21.96
C LEU A 380 5.38 -0.48 20.78
N PHE A 381 4.81 -1.07 19.72
CA PHE A 381 4.28 -0.31 18.59
C PHE A 381 3.11 0.60 18.99
N ALA A 382 2.11 0.07 19.70
CA ALA A 382 0.95 0.84 20.13
C ALA A 382 1.34 2.02 21.03
N LEU A 383 2.20 1.79 22.03
CA LEU A 383 2.70 2.84 22.93
C LEU A 383 3.49 3.91 22.17
N ALA A 384 4.34 3.52 21.20
CA ALA A 384 5.07 4.47 20.37
C ALA A 384 4.10 5.38 19.58
N MET A 385 3.09 4.79 18.94
CA MET A 385 2.12 5.52 18.12
C MET A 385 1.21 6.43 18.95
N ILE A 386 0.75 5.96 20.12
CA ILE A 386 -0.06 6.76 21.06
C ILE A 386 0.77 7.92 21.61
N SER A 387 2.01 7.66 22.05
CA SER A 387 2.92 8.69 22.58
C SER A 387 3.16 9.81 21.56
N LEU A 388 3.50 9.46 20.31
CA LEU A 388 3.69 10.44 19.23
C LEU A 388 2.38 11.19 18.92
N THR A 389 1.25 10.50 18.88
CA THR A 389 -0.07 11.08 18.63
C THR A 389 -0.42 12.16 19.67
N LEU A 390 -0.23 11.84 20.96
CA LEU A 390 -0.48 12.78 22.06
C LEU A 390 0.47 13.98 21.98
N ALA A 391 1.76 13.74 21.74
CA ALA A 391 2.76 14.80 21.63
C ALA A 391 2.47 15.77 20.46
N ILE A 392 2.15 15.24 19.28
CA ILE A 392 1.82 16.04 18.09
C ILE A 392 0.51 16.80 18.29
N THR A 393 -0.53 16.13 18.82
CA THR A 393 -1.84 16.75 19.06
C THR A 393 -1.75 17.88 20.07
N HIS A 394 -0.96 17.71 21.14
CA HIS A 394 -0.77 18.76 22.14
C HIS A 394 -0.22 20.05 21.52
N ASN A 395 0.74 19.92 20.60
CA ASN A 395 1.41 21.06 19.94
C ASN A 395 0.62 21.63 18.76
N ALA A 396 -0.48 21.00 18.35
CA ALA A 396 -1.26 21.40 17.21
C ALA A 396 -2.15 22.61 17.52
N LYS A 397 -2.15 23.61 16.61
CA LYS A 397 -3.10 24.74 16.66
C LYS A 397 -4.52 24.32 16.25
N ARG A 398 -4.63 23.26 15.45
CA ARG A 398 -5.91 22.71 14.94
C ARG A 398 -6.06 21.25 15.35
N ARG A 399 -6.26 21.01 16.65
CA ARG A 399 -6.28 19.66 17.25
C ARG A 399 -7.25 18.70 16.56
N LEU A 400 -8.46 19.15 16.22
CA LEU A 400 -9.46 18.28 15.57
C LEU A 400 -9.00 17.73 14.21
N TRP A 401 -8.26 18.52 13.41
CA TRP A 401 -7.72 18.04 12.13
C TRP A 401 -6.62 17.01 12.32
N VAL A 402 -5.83 17.12 13.39
CA VAL A 402 -4.81 16.15 13.76
C VAL A 402 -5.44 14.86 14.27
N LEU A 403 -6.46 14.96 15.12
CA LEU A 403 -7.21 13.81 15.61
C LEU A 403 -7.93 13.08 14.47
N LEU A 404 -8.54 13.81 13.53
CA LEU A 404 -9.09 13.22 12.31
C LEU A 404 -8.02 12.43 11.56
N PHE A 405 -6.85 13.04 11.33
CA PHE A 405 -5.76 12.36 10.64
C PHE A 405 -5.37 11.05 11.33
N PHE A 406 -5.20 11.06 12.66
CA PHE A 406 -4.84 9.84 13.40
C PHE A 406 -5.97 8.80 13.42
N GLY A 407 -7.23 9.22 13.45
CA GLY A 407 -8.37 8.32 13.28
C GLY A 407 -8.37 7.63 11.91
N LEU A 408 -8.11 8.39 10.84
CA LEU A 408 -7.97 7.83 9.49
C LEU A 408 -6.73 6.92 9.38
N PHE A 409 -5.62 7.29 10.02
CA PHE A 409 -4.42 6.46 10.06
C PHE A 409 -4.66 5.13 10.78
N ALA A 410 -5.34 5.14 11.93
CA ALA A 410 -5.72 3.94 12.66
C ALA A 410 -6.66 3.03 11.81
N LEU A 411 -7.63 3.61 11.12
CA LEU A 411 -8.48 2.88 10.17
C LEU A 411 -7.66 2.24 9.04
N SER A 412 -6.60 2.89 8.59
CA SER A 412 -5.68 2.30 7.61
C SER A 412 -4.81 1.19 8.19
N ILE A 413 -4.39 1.24 9.47
CA ILE A 413 -3.64 0.15 10.11
C ILE A 413 -4.47 -1.13 10.11
N TYR A 414 -5.78 -1.01 10.35
CA TYR A 414 -6.71 -2.15 10.24
C TYR A 414 -6.59 -2.86 8.88
N GLN A 415 -6.37 -2.09 7.82
CA GLN A 415 -6.29 -2.59 6.45
C GLN A 415 -4.87 -2.90 5.97
N ARG A 416 -3.84 -2.28 6.55
CA ARG A 416 -2.45 -2.35 6.11
C ARG A 416 -1.59 -2.31 7.37
N PRO A 417 -1.28 -3.47 7.98
CA PRO A 417 -0.58 -3.50 9.25
C PRO A 417 0.87 -3.01 9.13
N ILE A 418 1.49 -3.13 7.95
CA ILE A 418 2.86 -2.67 7.70
C ILE A 418 2.90 -1.14 7.55
N VAL A 419 2.95 -0.45 8.67
CA VAL A 419 3.03 1.03 8.73
C VAL A 419 4.36 1.57 9.26
N TRP A 420 5.36 0.69 9.45
CA TRP A 420 6.71 1.07 9.88
C TRP A 420 7.68 1.28 8.71
N MET A 421 7.18 1.39 7.48
CA MET A 421 7.99 1.78 6.33
C MET A 421 8.36 3.28 6.40
N PRO A 422 9.51 3.70 5.81
CA PRO A 422 9.93 5.10 5.85
C PRO A 422 8.89 6.09 5.30
N TYR A 423 8.19 5.75 4.21
CA TYR A 423 7.09 6.58 3.68
C TYR A 423 5.93 6.69 4.67
N ALA A 424 5.61 5.61 5.39
CA ALA A 424 4.48 5.56 6.32
C ALA A 424 4.76 6.42 7.56
N PHE A 425 5.98 6.38 8.11
CA PHE A 425 6.39 7.32 9.16
C PHE A 425 6.42 8.77 8.67
N THR A 426 6.88 9.00 7.45
CA THR A 426 6.85 10.34 6.84
C THR A 426 5.41 10.86 6.75
N MET A 427 4.46 10.04 6.31
CA MET A 427 3.03 10.38 6.30
C MET A 427 2.52 10.63 7.72
N PHE A 428 2.75 9.71 8.65
CA PHE A 428 2.25 9.80 10.01
C PHE A 428 2.70 11.10 10.70
N ILE A 429 3.98 11.46 10.60
CA ILE A 429 4.55 12.64 11.26
C ILE A 429 4.28 13.93 10.46
N CYS A 430 4.56 13.95 9.16
CA CYS A 430 4.49 15.18 8.38
C CYS A 430 3.05 15.60 8.05
N SER A 431 2.14 14.65 7.77
CA SER A 431 0.73 14.97 7.49
C SER A 431 0.00 15.48 8.73
N SER A 432 0.17 14.81 9.88
CA SER A 432 -0.42 15.27 11.14
C SER A 432 0.10 16.65 11.54
N THR A 433 1.42 16.88 11.40
CA THR A 433 2.05 18.19 11.64
C THR A 433 1.46 19.28 10.74
N LEU A 434 1.33 19.02 9.43
CA LEU A 434 0.76 19.99 8.49
C LEU A 434 -0.73 20.27 8.76
N ALA A 435 -1.50 19.24 9.07
CA ALA A 435 -2.93 19.35 9.41
C ALA A 435 -3.15 20.25 10.65
N GLY A 436 -2.25 20.15 11.63
CA GLY A 436 -2.30 20.90 12.89
C GLY A 436 -1.87 22.36 12.80
N ARG A 437 -1.27 22.80 11.68
CA ARG A 437 -0.72 24.14 11.52
C ARG A 437 -1.77 25.19 11.16
N ARG A 438 -1.59 26.41 11.69
CA ARG A 438 -2.27 27.61 11.17
C ARG A 438 -1.54 27.98 9.89
N LYS A 439 -2.28 28.24 8.79
CA LYS A 439 -1.68 28.79 7.57
C LYS A 439 -1.01 30.11 7.96
N SER A 440 0.30 30.20 7.79
CA SER A 440 1.00 31.46 8.01
C SER A 440 0.47 32.46 6.97
N ALA A 441 0.19 33.70 7.37
CA ALA A 441 -0.28 34.73 6.43
C ALA A 441 0.70 34.94 5.25
N SER A 442 2.00 34.67 5.47
CA SER A 442 3.05 34.70 4.45
C SER A 442 3.03 33.55 3.42
N GLU A 443 2.30 32.45 3.66
CA GLU A 443 2.11 31.37 2.66
C GLU A 443 0.92 31.65 1.70
N VAL A 444 0.26 32.80 1.84
CA VAL A 444 -0.85 33.22 0.97
C VAL A 444 -0.37 34.16 -0.15
N GLN A 445 0.88 34.64 -0.10
CA GLN A 445 1.44 35.32 -1.25
C GLN A 445 1.67 34.29 -2.37
N PRO A 446 1.00 34.43 -3.52
CA PRO A 446 1.29 33.58 -4.67
C PRO A 446 2.78 33.72 -4.98
N ALA A 447 3.45 32.61 -5.27
CA ALA A 447 4.73 32.65 -5.96
C ALA A 447 4.46 33.34 -7.29
N SER A 448 4.77 34.63 -7.34
CA SER A 448 4.76 35.46 -8.54
C SER A 448 5.90 35.05 -9.45
#